data_AF-A0A7C1C5T7-F1
#
_entry.id   AF-A0A7C1C5T7-F1
#
_cell.length_a   1.000
_cell.length_b   1.000
_cell.length_c   1.000
_cell.angle_alpha   90.00
_cell.angle_beta   90.00
_cell.angle_gamma   90.00
#
_symmetry.space_group_name_H-M   'P 1'
#
loop_
_entity.id
_entity.type
_entity.pdbx_description
1 polymer ?
#
loop_
_entity_poly.entity_id
_entity_poly.type
_entity_poly.pdbx_seq_one_letter_code
_entity_poly.pdbx_strand_id
1 'polypeptide(L)' 'MPSHQICDLRTADVLEPCTIVIFGASGDLTRRKLIPALYSMFIQGRMPTPFTIVGCSRT' A
#
# COMPACT_ATOMS: atom_id res chain seq x y z
N MET A 1 3.30 24.93 4.04
CA MET A 1 4.27 23.88 4.42
C MET A 1 3.89 23.38 5.81
N PRO A 2 3.00 22.37 5.96
CA PRO A 2 2.69 21.87 7.29
C PRO A 2 3.74 20.84 7.70
N SER A 3 4.39 21.18 8.80
CA SER A 3 5.33 20.40 9.58
C SER A 3 4.65 19.24 10.31
N HIS A 4 5.19 18.04 10.12
CA HIS A 4 5.43 17.08 11.20
C HIS A 4 4.20 16.66 12.06
N GLN A 5 3.30 15.88 11.47
CA GLN A 5 2.23 15.18 12.19
C GLN A 5 2.73 13.79 12.62
N ILE A 6 3.54 13.77 13.68
CA ILE A 6 3.92 12.54 14.39
C ILE A 6 2.77 12.20 15.35
N CYS A 7 2.09 11.09 15.06
CA CYS A 7 1.23 10.31 15.96
C CYS A 7 -0.04 11.00 16.49
N ASP A 8 -1.09 11.06 15.66
CA ASP A 8 -2.46 11.07 16.19
C ASP A 8 -3.02 9.64 16.08
N LEU A 9 -3.39 9.04 17.21
CA LEU A 9 -3.86 7.64 17.31
C LEU A 9 -5.37 7.55 17.56
N ARG A 10 -6.14 8.65 17.40
CA ARG A 10 -7.57 8.67 17.73
C ARG A 10 -8.43 9.59 16.85
N THR A 11 -8.34 9.45 15.54
CA THR A 11 -9.45 9.81 14.65
C THR A 11 -9.67 8.63 13.70
N ALA A 12 -10.91 8.33 13.29
CA ALA A 12 -11.18 7.31 12.29
C ALA A 12 -10.52 7.75 10.97
N ASP A 13 -9.28 7.29 10.78
CA ASP A 13 -8.25 7.99 10.02
C ASP A 13 -8.44 7.82 8.52
N VAL A 14 -8.63 8.93 7.81
CA VAL A 14 -8.55 8.97 6.35
C VAL A 14 -7.10 8.63 6.00
N LEU A 15 -6.84 7.37 5.65
CA LEU A 15 -5.51 6.87 5.32
C LEU A 15 -4.85 7.81 4.30
N GLU A 16 -3.68 8.35 4.66
CA GLU A 16 -2.95 9.25 3.76
C GLU A 16 -2.61 8.53 2.44
N PRO A 17 -2.69 9.24 1.30
CA PRO A 17 -2.32 8.66 0.01
C PRO A 17 -0.89 8.13 0.03
N CYS A 18 -0.71 6.88 -0.41
CA CYS A 18 0.61 6.24 -0.38
C CYS A 18 0.93 5.49 -1.68
N THR A 19 2.23 5.37 -1.95
CA THR A 19 2.78 4.58 -3.05
C THR A 19 3.51 3.36 -2.50
N ILE A 20 3.11 2.18 -2.94
CA ILE A 20 3.69 0.89 -2.56
C ILE A 20 4.63 0.44 -3.67
N VAL A 21 5.93 0.32 -3.38
CA VAL A 21 6.93 -0.16 -4.35
C VAL A 21 7.29 -1.62 -4.04
N ILE A 22 7.03 -2.53 -4.98
CA ILE A 22 7.34 -3.96 -4.86
C ILE A 22 8.59 -4.28 -5.70
N PHE A 23 9.73 -4.45 -5.03
CA PHE A 23 10.93 -5.01 -5.64
C PHE A 23 10.81 -6.53 -5.74
N GLY A 24 11.18 -7.10 -6.89
CA GLY A 24 10.91 -8.51 -7.16
C GLY A 24 9.43 -8.77 -7.42
N ALA A 25 8.75 -7.81 -8.05
CA ALA A 25 7.36 -7.95 -8.48
C ALA A 25 7.09 -9.21 -9.34
N SER A 26 8.08 -9.73 -10.07
CA SER A 26 7.99 -10.99 -10.84
C SER A 26 8.16 -12.26 -9.99
N GLY A 27 8.50 -12.15 -8.70
CA GLY A 27 8.77 -13.27 -7.81
C GLY A 27 7.52 -14.04 -7.35
N ASP A 28 7.71 -15.31 -6.97
CA ASP A 28 6.61 -16.20 -6.54
C ASP A 28 5.86 -15.67 -5.29
N LEU A 29 6.57 -15.02 -4.37
CA LEU A 29 5.97 -14.40 -3.18
C LEU A 29 5.00 -13.27 -3.56
N THR A 30 5.39 -12.43 -4.53
CA THR A 30 4.54 -11.34 -5.00
C THR A 30 3.24 -11.90 -5.58
N ARG A 31 3.34 -12.92 -6.43
CA ARG A 31 2.19 -13.56 -7.08
C ARG A 31 1.29 -14.30 -6.10
N ARG A 32 1.86 -15.08 -5.18
CA ARG A 32 1.08 -15.99 -4.31
C ARG A 32 0.61 -15.36 -3.01
N LYS A 33 1.23 -14.27 -2.56
CA LYS A 33 0.96 -13.66 -1.25
C LYS A 33 0.73 -12.16 -1.32
N LEU A 34 1.67 -11.38 -1.85
CA LEU A 34 1.59 -9.91 -1.75
C LEU A 34 0.41 -9.35 -2.56
N ILE A 35 0.30 -9.68 -3.85
CA ILE A 35 -0.81 -9.20 -4.68
C ILE A 35 -2.17 -9.70 -4.16
N PRO A 36 -2.35 -10.99 -3.81
CA PRO A 36 -3.60 -11.44 -3.19
C PRO A 36 -3.95 -10.71 -1.89
N ALA A 37 -2.98 -10.44 -1.01
CA ALA A 37 -3.23 -9.72 0.25
C ALA A 37 -3.61 -8.26 0.00
N LEU A 38 -2.89 -7.56 -0.90
CA LEU A 38 -3.18 -6.19 -1.30
C LEU A 38 -4.58 -6.08 -1.94
N TYR A 39 -4.94 -7.02 -2.81
CA TYR A 39 -6.26 -7.10 -3.40
C TYR A 39 -7.37 -7.34 -2.37
N SER A 40 -7.14 -8.22 -1.39
CA SER A 40 -8.10 -8.44 -0.30
C SER A 40 -8.30 -7.17 0.54
N MET A 41 -7.23 -6.41 0.83
CA MET A 41 -7.35 -5.14 1.55
C MET A 41 -8.08 -4.08 0.74
N PHE A 42 -7.89 -4.05 -0.58
CA PHE A 42 -8.62 -3.17 -1.49
C PHE A 42 -10.13 -3.46 -1.46
N ILE A 43 -10.54 -4.73 -1.58
CA ILE A 43 -11.97 -5.10 -1.50
C ILE A 43 -12.57 -4.74 -0.14
N GLN A 44 -11.80 -4.88 0.94
CA GLN A 44 -12.26 -4.56 2.29
C GLN A 44 -12.30 -3.05 2.57
N GLY A 45 -11.92 -2.18 1.61
CA GLY A 45 -11.87 -0.73 1.82
C GLY A 45 -10.80 -0.31 2.82
N ARG A 46 -9.76 -1.13 3.02
CA ARG A 46 -8.69 -0.91 4.01
C ARG A 46 -7.43 -0.32 3.39
N MET A 47 -7.54 0.27 2.21
CA MET A 47 -6.46 0.95 1.52
C MET A 47 -6.72 2.47 1.44
N PRO A 48 -5.67 3.30 1.48
CA PRO A 48 -5.80 4.72 1.22
C PRO A 48 -6.39 4.97 -0.17
N THR A 49 -7.20 6.02 -0.30
CA THR A 49 -7.71 6.46 -1.60
C THR A 49 -7.34 7.93 -1.80
N PRO A 50 -6.46 8.26 -2.77
CA PRO A 50 -5.83 7.36 -3.74
C PRO A 50 -4.64 6.55 -3.19
N PHE A 51 -4.36 5.39 -3.79
CA PHE A 51 -3.11 4.64 -3.61
C PHE A 51 -2.52 4.26 -4.96
N THR A 52 -1.23 3.92 -5.00
CA THR A 52 -0.55 3.44 -6.21
C THR A 52 0.38 2.28 -5.87
N ILE A 53 0.47 1.28 -6.77
CA ILE A 53 1.41 0.17 -6.66
C ILE A 53 2.38 0.21 -7.85
N VAL A 54 3.68 0.24 -7.57
CA VAL A 54 4.75 0.21 -8.56
C VAL A 54 5.54 -1.08 -8.40
N GLY A 55 5.53 -1.92 -9.43
CA GLY A 55 6.34 -3.15 -9.48
C GLY A 55 7.66 -2.93 -10.21
N CYS A 56 8.77 -3.42 -9.66
CA CYS A 56 10.07 -3.42 -10.33
C CYS A 56 10.70 -4.82 -10.25
N SER A 57 11.27 -5.28 -11.37
CA SER A 57 11.97 -6.56 -11.48
C SER A 57 12.99 -6.51 -12.62
N ARG A 58 13.91 -7.48 -12.64
CA ARG A 58 14.95 -7.60 -13.69
C ARG A 58 14.47 -8.32 -14.94
N THR A 59 13.23 -8.81 -14.93
CA THR A 59 12.65 -9.79 -15.86
C THR A 59 11.22 -9.42 -16.14
#